data_AF-A0A537NYK4-F1
#
_entry.id   AF-A0A537NYK4-F1
#
_cell.length_a   1.000
_cell.length_b   1.000
_cell.length_c   1.000
_cell.angle_alpha   90.00
_cell.angle_beta   90.00
_cell.angle_gamma   90.00
#
_symmetry.space_group_name_H-M   'P 1'
#
loop_
_entity.id
_entity.type
_entity.pdbx_description
1 polymer ?
#
loop_
_entity_poly.entity_id
_entity_poly.type
_entity_poly.pdbx_seq_one_letter_code
_entity_poly.pdbx_strand_id
1 'polypeptide(L)'
;GTDVRAAEAGVVAYAGNELKGYGNLVLIRHEGGWVTAYAHNKDLFVKRGDTVKRGDVISKAGQTGSVSSPQVHFEVRKGATAMDPMRFLNGSTAAN
;
A
#
# COMPACT_ATOMS: atom_id res chain seq x y z
N GLY A 1 9.15 -3.96 11.98
CA GLY A 1 8.80 -4.76 10.81
C GLY A 1 9.59 -4.29 9.61
N THR A 2 9.46 -5.01 8.51
CA THR A 2 10.04 -4.69 7.20
C THR A 2 9.51 -3.37 6.65
N ASP A 3 10.34 -2.61 5.95
CA ASP A 3 9.90 -1.38 5.29
C ASP A 3 8.88 -1.69 4.19
N VAL A 4 7.78 -0.95 4.17
CA VAL A 4 6.79 -0.98 3.11
C VAL A 4 6.97 0.26 2.25
N ARG A 5 7.05 0.05 0.94
CA ARG A 5 7.37 1.09 -0.03
C ARG A 5 6.21 1.35 -0.97
N ALA A 6 6.04 2.60 -1.38
CA ALA A 6 5.07 2.99 -2.39
C ALA A 6 5.39 2.28 -3.71
N ALA A 7 4.38 1.64 -4.31
CA ALA A 7 4.53 0.86 -5.53
C ALA A 7 4.70 1.77 -6.76
N GLU A 8 4.13 2.97 -6.70
CA GLU A 8 4.22 4.00 -7.73
C GLU A 8 4.03 5.39 -7.09
N ALA A 9 4.41 6.46 -7.79
CA ALA A 9 4.18 7.83 -7.37
C ALA A 9 2.68 8.16 -7.26
N GLY A 10 2.31 9.01 -6.32
CA GLY A 10 0.91 9.38 -6.11
C GLY A 10 0.68 10.26 -4.89
N VAL A 11 -0.59 10.39 -4.52
CA VAL A 11 -1.04 11.17 -3.35
C VAL A 11 -1.72 10.23 -2.36
N VAL A 12 -1.35 10.32 -1.10
CA VAL A 12 -1.97 9.54 -0.02
C VAL A 12 -3.42 9.99 0.14
N ALA A 13 -4.33 9.10 -0.21
CA ALA A 13 -5.78 9.32 -0.10
C ALA A 13 -6.27 9.06 1.33
N TYR A 14 -5.63 8.14 2.05
CA TYR A 14 -5.95 7.76 3.41
C TYR A 14 -4.73 7.19 4.13
N ALA A 15 -4.58 7.52 5.41
CA ALA A 15 -3.62 6.92 6.32
C ALA A 15 -4.26 6.91 7.72
N GLY A 16 -4.56 5.73 8.25
CA GLY A 16 -5.32 5.59 9.49
C GLY A 16 -5.67 4.15 9.80
N ASN A 17 -6.52 3.92 10.79
CA ASN A 17 -6.91 2.59 11.27
C ASN A 17 -8.39 2.43 11.59
N GLU A 18 -9.21 3.39 11.17
CA GLU A 18 -10.64 3.44 11.43
C GLU A 18 -11.41 2.42 10.58
N LEU A 19 -10.83 1.94 9.47
CA LEU A 19 -11.43 0.90 8.64
C LEU A 19 -11.21 -0.48 9.28
N LYS A 20 -12.30 -1.03 9.84
CA LYS A 20 -12.32 -2.35 10.47
C LYS A 20 -11.75 -3.42 9.55
N GLY A 21 -10.97 -4.33 10.12
CA GLY A 21 -10.34 -5.44 9.41
C GLY A 21 -8.95 -5.14 8.88
N TYR A 22 -8.72 -3.92 8.36
CA TYR A 22 -7.45 -3.55 7.71
C TYR A 22 -6.32 -3.17 8.69
N GLY A 23 -6.66 -2.84 9.94
CA GLY A 23 -5.66 -2.29 10.86
C GLY A 23 -5.11 -0.97 10.32
N ASN A 24 -3.82 -0.69 10.55
CA ASN A 24 -3.19 0.50 10.02
C ASN A 24 -3.04 0.37 8.49
N LEU A 25 -3.72 1.24 7.77
CA LEU A 25 -3.90 1.21 6.34
C LEU A 25 -3.39 2.51 5.70
N VAL A 26 -2.69 2.37 4.58
CA VAL A 26 -2.36 3.45 3.65
C VAL A 26 -3.04 3.18 2.32
N LEU A 27 -3.76 4.18 1.79
CA LEU A 27 -4.26 4.18 0.41
C LEU A 27 -3.54 5.26 -0.37
N ILE A 28 -2.90 4.91 -1.49
CA ILE A 28 -2.26 5.87 -2.40
C ILE A 28 -3.05 5.90 -3.69
N ARG A 29 -3.49 7.10 -4.09
CA ARG A 29 -4.10 7.34 -5.41
C ARG A 29 -3.00 7.75 -6.38
N HIS A 30 -2.94 7.04 -7.50
CA HIS A 30 -2.01 7.29 -8.59
C HIS A 30 -2.74 7.94 -9.77
N GLU A 31 -1.98 8.32 -10.80
CA GLU A 31 -2.57 8.78 -12.06
C GLU A 31 -3.43 7.69 -12.73
N GLY A 32 -4.29 8.07 -13.66
CA GLY A 32 -5.12 7.11 -14.42
C GLY A 32 -6.21 6.39 -13.60
N GLY A 33 -6.51 6.86 -12.38
CA GLY A 33 -7.56 6.31 -11.52
C GLY A 33 -7.16 5.03 -10.78
N TRP A 34 -5.86 4.76 -10.66
CA TRP A 34 -5.32 3.63 -9.92
C TRP A 34 -5.19 3.94 -8.43
N VAL A 35 -5.38 2.93 -7.58
CA VAL A 35 -5.18 3.02 -6.14
C VAL A 35 -4.44 1.79 -5.67
N THR A 36 -3.45 1.96 -4.79
CA THR A 36 -2.83 0.86 -4.05
C THR A 36 -3.18 0.94 -2.58
N ALA A 37 -3.37 -0.23 -1.95
CA ALA A 37 -3.68 -0.36 -0.53
C ALA A 37 -2.59 -1.17 0.18
N TYR A 38 -2.16 -0.68 1.34
CA TYR A 38 -1.16 -1.32 2.19
C TYR A 38 -1.74 -1.43 3.60
N ALA A 39 -2.08 -2.64 4.04
CA ALA A 39 -2.77 -2.85 5.31
C ALA A 39 -1.93 -3.65 6.31
N HIS A 40 -2.46 -3.76 7.54
CA HIS A 40 -1.87 -4.45 8.67
C HIS A 40 -0.52 -3.88 9.14
N ASN A 41 -0.23 -2.63 8.80
CA ASN A 41 1.04 -1.99 9.16
C ASN A 41 1.19 -1.83 10.67
N LYS A 42 2.44 -1.76 11.15
CA LYS A 42 2.75 -1.39 12.52
C LYS A 42 2.73 0.12 12.70
N ASP A 43 3.52 0.83 11.89
CA ASP A 43 3.73 2.26 11.97
C ASP A 43 3.45 2.91 10.61
N LEU A 44 2.82 4.07 10.59
CA LEU A 44 2.56 4.87 9.38
C LEU A 44 3.46 6.10 9.37
N PHE A 45 4.15 6.36 8.25
CA PHE A 45 5.07 7.50 8.11
C PHE A 45 4.54 8.62 7.22
N VAL A 46 3.36 8.41 6.66
CA VAL A 46 2.68 9.35 5.77
C VAL A 46 1.28 9.66 6.31
N LYS A 47 0.74 10.81 5.90
CA LYS A 47 -0.62 11.26 6.20
C LYS A 47 -1.39 11.58 4.93
N ARG A 48 -2.72 11.65 5.04
CA ARG A 48 -3.58 12.06 3.93
C ARG A 48 -3.11 13.40 3.34
N GLY A 49 -3.00 13.45 2.02
CA GLY A 49 -2.57 14.62 1.26
C GLY A 49 -1.08 14.63 0.91
N ASP A 50 -0.24 13.80 1.56
CA ASP A 50 1.18 13.72 1.23
C ASP A 50 1.37 13.19 -0.20
N THR A 51 2.34 13.78 -0.92
CA THR A 51 2.81 13.24 -2.21
C THR A 51 3.98 12.32 -1.96
N VAL A 52 3.96 11.16 -2.62
CA VAL A 52 5.00 10.13 -2.51
C VAL A 52 5.49 9.74 -3.90
N LYS A 53 6.74 9.32 -3.98
CA LYS A 53 7.36 8.76 -5.17
C LYS A 53 7.42 7.23 -5.06
N ARG A 54 7.55 6.57 -6.21
CA ARG A 54 7.83 5.14 -6.24
C ARG A 54 9.07 4.81 -5.41
N GLY A 55 8.94 3.82 -4.53
CA GLY A 55 10.03 3.35 -3.67
C GLY A 55 10.17 4.09 -2.33
N ASP A 56 9.45 5.19 -2.11
CA ASP A 56 9.44 5.89 -0.82
C ASP A 56 8.91 4.97 0.27
N VAL A 57 9.54 5.02 1.45
CA VAL A 57 9.09 4.25 2.62
C VAL A 57 7.88 4.94 3.22
N ILE A 58 6.75 4.25 3.28
CA ILE A 58 5.46 4.82 3.70
C ILE A 58 4.98 4.27 5.05
N SER A 59 5.45 3.09 5.43
CA SER A 59 5.07 2.42 6.68
C SER A 59 6.04 1.30 7.02
N LYS A 60 5.85 0.67 8.19
CA LYS A 60 6.46 -0.61 8.54
C LYS A 60 5.41 -1.71 8.58
N ALA A 61 5.74 -2.87 8.01
CA ALA A 61 4.92 -4.08 8.10
C ALA A 61 4.69 -4.46 9.56
N GLY A 62 3.50 -4.98 9.84
CA GLY A 62 3.07 -5.27 11.21
C GLY A 62 2.01 -6.35 11.27
N GLN A 63 1.29 -6.36 12.39
CA GLN A 63 0.25 -7.32 12.70
C GLN A 63 -0.94 -6.59 13.32
N THR A 64 -1.46 -5.58 12.65
CA THR A 64 -2.64 -4.81 13.12
C THR A 64 -3.91 -5.24 12.36
N GLY A 65 -5.08 -5.02 12.97
CA GLY A 65 -6.35 -5.45 12.38
C GLY A 65 -6.55 -6.96 12.55
N SER A 66 -7.00 -7.64 11.49
CA SER A 66 -7.48 -9.03 11.57
C SER A 66 -6.43 -10.09 11.22
N VAL A 67 -5.14 -9.85 11.46
CA VAL A 67 -4.05 -10.80 11.14
C VAL A 67 -3.38 -11.39 12.40
N SER A 68 -3.01 -12.67 12.33
CA SER A 68 -2.38 -13.43 13.43
C SER A 68 -0.86 -13.54 13.35
N SER A 69 -0.25 -13.06 12.27
CA SER A 69 1.20 -12.97 12.09
C SER A 69 1.59 -11.71 11.32
N PRO A 70 2.83 -11.18 11.52
CA PRO A 70 3.29 -10.00 10.81
C PRO A 70 3.30 -10.19 9.29
N GLN A 71 2.57 -9.34 8.58
CA GLN A 71 2.43 -9.40 7.12
C GLN A 71 2.04 -8.03 6.55
N VAL A 72 2.12 -7.90 5.23
CA VAL A 72 1.53 -6.79 4.48
C VAL A 72 0.48 -7.36 3.56
N HIS A 73 -0.74 -6.88 3.69
CA HIS A 73 -1.76 -7.09 2.66
C HIS A 73 -1.66 -5.96 1.63
N PHE A 74 -1.52 -6.33 0.37
CA PHE A 74 -1.32 -5.41 -0.75
C PHE A 74 -2.42 -5.60 -1.78
N GLU A 75 -3.07 -4.50 -2.18
CA GLU A 75 -4.05 -4.50 -3.25
C GLU A 75 -3.70 -3.47 -4.32
N VAL A 76 -4.04 -3.79 -5.57
CA VAL A 76 -4.10 -2.84 -6.69
C VAL A 76 -5.56 -2.71 -7.11
N ARG A 77 -6.04 -1.48 -7.27
CA ARG A 77 -7.44 -1.18 -7.61
C ARG A 77 -7.50 -0.19 -8.75
N LYS A 78 -8.51 -0.30 -9.61
CA LYS A 78 -8.85 0.70 -10.63
C LYS A 78 -10.25 1.22 -10.34
N GLY A 79 -10.35 2.45 -9.85
CA GLY A 79 -11.59 2.94 -9.24
C GLY A 79 -12.02 2.07 -8.06
N ALA A 80 -13.27 1.59 -8.06
CA ALA A 80 -13.80 0.74 -6.99
C ALA A 80 -13.38 -0.74 -7.08
N THR A 81 -12.89 -1.19 -8.24
CA THR A 81 -12.67 -2.60 -8.55
C THR A 81 -11.27 -3.05 -8.15
N ALA A 82 -11.16 -4.11 -7.33
CA ALA A 82 -9.90 -4.76 -7.02
C ALA A 82 -9.39 -5.54 -8.24
N MET A 83 -8.11 -5.40 -8.54
CA MET A 83 -7.41 -6.05 -9.65
C MET A 83 -6.38 -7.04 -9.09
N ASP A 84 -6.08 -8.10 -9.84
CA ASP A 84 -5.01 -9.02 -9.50
C ASP A 84 -3.64 -8.30 -9.48
N PRO A 85 -2.99 -8.16 -8.31
CA PRO A 85 -1.72 -7.45 -8.20
C PRO A 85 -0.59 -8.13 -8.97
N MET A 86 -0.63 -9.46 -9.15
CA MET A 86 0.45 -10.20 -9.81
C MET A 86 0.66 -9.77 -11.26
N ARG A 87 -0.38 -9.23 -11.90
CA ARG A 87 -0.30 -8.66 -13.25
C ARG A 87 0.57 -7.41 -13.35
N PHE A 88 0.84 -6.76 -12.21
CA PHE A 88 1.60 -5.51 -12.12
C PHE A 88 2.92 -5.68 -11.36
N LEU A 89 3.06 -6.78 -10.61
CA LEU A 89 4.25 -7.12 -9.85
C LEU A 89 5.28 -7.91 -10.68
N ASN A 90 4.97 -8.25 -11.93
CA ASN A 90 5.93 -8.83 -12.87
C ASN A 90 6.98 -7.80 -13.28
N GLY A 91 7.91 -7.51 -12.36
CA GLY A 91 9.27 -7.12 -12.71
C GLY A 91 9.98 -8.36 -13.25
N SER A 92 9.62 -8.79 -14.46
CA SER A 92 10.51 -9.65 -15.23
C SER A 92 11.79 -8.86 -15.48
N THR A 93 12.80 -9.14 -14.68
CA THR A 93 14.21 -9.02 -15.05
C THR A 93 14.37 -9.63 -16.45
N ALA A 94 14.43 -8.78 -17.46
CA ALA A 94 15.05 -9.08 -18.73
C ALA A 94 16.45 -8.44 -18.69
N ALA A 95 17.45 -9.31 -18.55
CA ALA A 95 18.85 -9.22 -18.98
C ALA A 95 19.52 -7.83 -19.14
N ASN A 96 20.61 -7.63 -18.40
CA ASN A 96 21.98 -7.86 -18.92
C ASN A 96 22.95 -8.13 -17.76
#